data_AF-A0A7X3W9H5-F1
#
_entry.id   AF-A0A7X3W9H5-F1
#
_cell.length_a   1.000
_cell.length_b   1.000
_cell.length_c   1.000
_cell.angle_alpha   90.00
_cell.angle_beta   90.00
_cell.angle_gamma   90.00
#
_symmetry.space_group_name_H-M   'P 1'
#
loop_
_entity.id
_entity.type
_entity.pdbx_description
1 polymer ?
#
loop_
_entity_poly.entity_id
_entity_poly.type
_entity_poly.pdbx_seq_one_letter_code
_entity_poly.pdbx_strand_id
1 'polypeptide(L)'
;MLTRHVTGNYELIAIIAGANSKPATRIRFSGLDDSVSVYLEIDGRGFRVVRQAGEDRTTLKDYPGGGPPPWDIRVLKKGNFFRFGVNGNTGWIRGPSGEWDGRYDPWENTLTLEAAGGCGFESCTVTTLPWLDQQTEPVIARGPAGSLYEKQIIPGAILEIDHRFYMYCMAGMEGDQEGSSRRTVAVAESDDLRTWDVHPVPVLSYADAPGDNIYVNGAVVAPDGRIVLMYAVQQYPSWLGFMMASADDPKGPFTPYSRNPVYRHFNDAAHEFDLLRVDHPEFRYVMCYAGYTPRSSEGWPGGDRGYLLFSDDLADWREAEHNPVFGPERLDDWDAVHVRPRSLNRIGDTWYLWYEGCNAWTPPGAAGSEQWCDSVGLARSTDLKSWSYYPRNPALPALGIGTERFDHTWTGWPRMVVKDGLGYVFYTGNAQVGLRTIPIRRLVDWESEGGETFRIV
;
A
#
# COMPACT_ATOMS: atom_id res chain seq x y z
N MET A 1 27.15 -3.96 24.90
CA MET A 1 25.78 -4.36 24.52
C MET A 1 24.84 -3.33 25.11
N LEU A 2 23.94 -2.78 24.31
CA LEU A 2 22.92 -1.82 24.76
C LEU A 2 21.56 -2.36 24.35
N THR A 3 20.55 -2.16 25.20
CA THR A 3 19.22 -2.74 25.00
C THR A 3 18.14 -1.67 25.21
N ARG A 4 17.10 -1.69 24.37
CA ARG A 4 15.96 -0.78 24.47
C ARG A 4 14.66 -1.50 24.14
N HIS A 5 13.65 -1.35 24.99
CA HIS A 5 12.29 -1.78 24.69
C HIS A 5 11.54 -0.71 23.90
N VAL A 6 10.81 -1.14 22.87
CA VAL A 6 10.04 -0.27 21.98
C VAL A 6 8.73 -0.98 21.62
N THR A 7 7.65 -0.23 21.58
CA THR A 7 6.32 -0.74 21.21
C THR A 7 5.90 -0.13 19.87
N GLY A 8 5.41 -0.99 18.97
CA GLY A 8 4.88 -0.58 17.68
C GLY A 8 5.92 -0.33 16.59
N ASN A 9 5.63 0.66 15.75
CA ASN A 9 6.48 1.06 14.65
C ASN A 9 7.59 1.99 15.15
N TYR A 10 8.78 1.89 14.55
CA TYR A 10 9.89 2.75 14.93
C TYR A 10 10.91 2.93 13.80
N GLU A 11 11.73 3.95 13.95
CA GLU A 11 12.93 4.21 13.17
C GLU A 11 14.14 4.27 14.10
N LEU A 12 15.12 3.42 13.85
CA LEU A 12 16.43 3.45 14.49
C LEU A 12 17.43 4.09 13.54
N ILE A 13 18.20 5.05 14.05
CA ILE A 13 19.32 5.68 13.35
C ILE A 13 20.56 5.49 14.24
N ALA A 14 21.68 5.04 13.66
CA ALA A 14 22.92 4.84 14.40
C ALA A 14 24.14 5.18 13.55
N ILE A 15 25.16 5.74 14.19
CA ILE A 15 26.50 5.91 13.61
C ILE A 15 27.46 5.02 14.39
N ILE A 16 28.16 4.14 13.67
CA ILE A 16 29.13 3.22 14.24
C ILE A 16 30.49 3.48 13.63
N ALA A 17 31.43 4.00 14.42
CA ALA A 17 32.79 4.28 13.99
C ALA A 17 33.77 3.23 14.54
N GLY A 18 34.96 3.13 13.93
CA GLY A 18 35.99 2.21 14.39
C GLY A 18 37.18 2.14 13.45
N ALA A 19 38.25 1.48 13.90
CA ALA A 19 39.45 1.28 13.09
C ALA A 19 39.42 -0.02 12.26
N ASN A 20 38.52 -0.95 12.60
CA ASN A 20 38.45 -2.27 11.99
C ASN A 20 37.04 -2.55 11.44
N SER A 21 36.96 -3.22 10.29
CA SER A 21 35.72 -3.73 9.71
C SER A 21 35.44 -5.20 10.07
N LYS A 22 36.19 -5.73 11.05
CA LYS A 22 36.09 -7.10 11.58
C LYS A 22 36.34 -7.11 13.09
N PRO A 23 35.56 -7.87 13.90
CA PRO A 23 34.43 -8.71 13.51
C PRO A 23 33.20 -7.91 13.04
N ALA A 24 32.12 -8.58 12.63
CA ALA A 24 30.90 -7.91 12.18
C ALA A 24 30.14 -7.31 13.37
N THR A 25 29.54 -6.14 13.15
CA THR A 25 28.66 -5.47 14.10
C THR A 25 27.22 -5.95 13.90
N ARG A 26 26.45 -6.06 14.99
CA ARG A 26 25.08 -6.57 14.96
C ARG A 26 24.09 -5.59 15.58
N ILE A 27 22.96 -5.42 14.91
CA ILE A 27 21.79 -4.71 15.43
C ILE A 27 20.61 -5.67 15.39
N ARG A 28 20.23 -6.22 16.54
CA ARG A 28 19.00 -6.99 16.69
C ARG A 28 17.83 -6.02 16.70
N PHE A 29 16.94 -6.17 15.73
CA PHE A 29 15.81 -5.28 15.52
C PHE A 29 14.46 -6.00 15.61
N SER A 30 14.43 -7.33 15.58
CA SER A 30 13.21 -8.08 15.85
C SER A 30 13.51 -9.41 16.54
N GLY A 31 12.47 -10.01 17.13
CA GLY A 31 12.54 -11.38 17.62
C GLY A 31 11.45 -11.72 18.62
N LEU A 32 10.93 -12.94 18.49
CA LEU A 32 10.06 -13.60 19.45
C LEU A 32 10.96 -14.22 20.51
N ASP A 33 11.10 -13.55 21.67
CA ASP A 33 11.92 -14.00 22.81
C ASP A 33 13.33 -14.51 22.42
N ASP A 34 13.91 -15.46 23.15
CA ASP A 34 15.23 -16.04 22.84
C ASP A 34 15.14 -17.16 21.77
N SER A 35 13.94 -17.54 21.34
CA SER A 35 13.71 -18.62 20.36
C SER A 35 13.94 -18.18 18.92
N VAL A 36 13.61 -16.93 18.57
CA VAL A 36 13.87 -16.35 17.24
C VAL A 36 14.37 -14.92 17.39
N SER A 37 15.51 -14.61 16.78
CA SER A 37 16.02 -13.25 16.65
C SER A 37 16.34 -12.90 15.22
N VAL A 38 16.09 -11.64 14.86
CA VAL A 38 16.44 -11.08 13.56
C VAL A 38 17.35 -9.89 13.78
N TYR A 39 18.47 -9.88 13.08
CA TYR A 39 19.47 -8.82 13.21
C TYR A 39 20.09 -8.44 11.87
N LEU A 40 20.54 -7.18 11.82
CA LEU A 40 21.37 -6.64 10.76
C LEU A 40 22.82 -6.92 11.12
N GLU A 41 23.52 -7.69 10.30
CA GLU A 41 24.96 -7.97 10.44
C GLU A 41 25.73 -7.11 9.43
N ILE A 42 26.68 -6.30 9.90
CA ILE A 42 27.39 -5.31 9.09
C ILE A 42 28.89 -5.54 9.18
N ASP A 43 29.56 -5.58 8.04
CA ASP A 43 31.01 -5.70 7.93
C ASP A 43 31.54 -4.90 6.72
N GLY A 44 32.86 -4.94 6.51
CA GLY A 44 33.49 -4.20 5.40
C GLY A 44 33.07 -4.65 3.99
N ARG A 45 32.40 -5.80 3.86
CA ARG A 45 31.91 -6.34 2.58
C ARG A 45 30.50 -5.86 2.28
N GLY A 46 29.69 -5.54 3.29
CA GLY A 46 28.25 -5.35 3.11
C GLY A 46 27.45 -5.46 4.40
N PHE A 47 26.14 -5.62 4.24
CA PHE A 47 25.24 -5.93 5.33
C PHE A 47 24.27 -7.05 4.98
N ARG A 48 23.87 -7.81 5.99
CA ARG A 48 22.99 -8.99 5.85
C ARG A 48 21.84 -8.89 6.82
N VAL A 49 20.66 -9.28 6.36
CA VAL A 49 19.53 -9.57 7.24
C VAL A 49 19.63 -11.04 7.63
N VAL A 50 19.82 -11.32 8.91
CA VAL A 50 20.01 -12.67 9.42
C VAL A 50 18.92 -13.02 10.41
N ARG A 51 18.34 -14.21 10.25
CA ARG A 51 17.46 -14.83 11.23
C ARG A 51 18.22 -15.93 11.96
N GLN A 52 18.13 -15.93 13.29
CA GLN A 52 18.67 -16.95 14.17
C GLN A 52 17.52 -17.59 14.94
N ALA A 53 17.35 -18.91 14.81
CA ALA A 53 16.36 -19.68 15.55
C ALA A 53 17.05 -20.86 16.24
N GLY A 54 17.27 -20.77 17.56
CA GLY A 54 18.15 -21.71 18.26
C GLY A 54 19.57 -21.66 17.68
N GLU A 55 20.11 -22.79 17.24
CA GLU A 55 21.42 -22.87 16.57
C GLU A 55 21.34 -22.56 15.06
N ASP A 56 20.15 -22.59 14.46
CA ASP A 56 19.97 -22.38 13.03
C ASP A 56 20.13 -20.92 12.66
N ARG A 57 21.09 -20.64 11.76
CA ARG A 57 21.38 -19.31 11.25
C ARG A 57 21.11 -19.24 9.75
N THR A 58 20.20 -18.37 9.34
CA THR A 58 19.81 -18.19 7.95
C THR A 58 19.99 -16.73 7.52
N THR A 59 20.79 -16.50 6.49
CA THR A 59 20.84 -15.21 5.80
C THR A 59 19.61 -15.08 4.92
N LEU A 60 18.74 -14.11 5.23
CA LEU A 60 17.51 -13.84 4.48
C LEU A 60 17.78 -12.96 3.26
N LYS A 61 18.65 -11.96 3.41
CA LYS A 61 19.12 -11.08 2.33
C LYS A 61 20.57 -10.68 2.57
N ASP A 62 21.34 -10.52 1.49
CA ASP A 62 22.74 -10.08 1.49
C ASP A 62 22.91 -8.90 0.53
N TYR A 63 23.52 -7.83 1.02
CA TYR A 63 23.71 -6.57 0.30
C TYR A 63 25.20 -6.22 0.30
N PRO A 64 25.88 -6.24 -0.87
CA PRO A 64 27.28 -5.86 -0.96
C PRO A 64 27.48 -4.35 -0.77
N GLY A 65 28.70 -3.93 -0.47
CA GLY A 65 29.11 -2.51 -0.55
C GLY A 65 29.06 -1.72 0.76
N GLY A 66 29.33 -2.35 1.91
CA GLY A 66 29.29 -1.67 3.23
C GLY A 66 30.41 -0.66 3.44
N GLY A 67 31.60 -0.90 2.88
CA GLY A 67 32.79 -0.07 3.08
C GLY A 67 33.32 -0.12 4.52
N PRO A 68 34.46 0.52 4.81
CA PRO A 68 34.95 0.65 6.18
C PRO A 68 34.04 1.59 7.00
N PRO A 69 34.00 1.45 8.34
CA PRO A 69 33.33 2.41 9.19
C PRO A 69 33.96 3.84 9.03
N PRO A 70 33.23 4.92 9.35
CA PRO A 70 31.92 4.91 10.03
C PRO A 70 30.78 4.40 9.14
N TRP A 71 29.87 3.64 9.76
CA TRP A 71 28.63 3.20 9.14
C TRP A 71 27.47 4.07 9.63
N ASP A 72 26.78 4.71 8.69
CA ASP A 72 25.48 5.35 8.90
C ASP A 72 24.38 4.31 8.66
N ILE A 73 23.63 4.00 9.70
CA ILE A 73 22.69 2.89 9.73
C ILE A 73 21.29 3.41 10.03
N ARG A 74 20.33 2.94 9.23
CA ARG A 74 18.90 3.17 9.42
C ARG A 74 18.16 1.83 9.44
N VAL A 75 17.28 1.63 10.42
CA VAL A 75 16.33 0.51 10.46
C VAL A 75 14.94 1.06 10.70
N LEU A 76 14.05 0.88 9.74
CA LEU A 76 12.64 1.24 9.83
C LEU A 76 11.82 -0.03 10.02
N LYS A 77 10.99 -0.09 11.06
CA LYS A 77 9.98 -1.13 11.27
C LYS A 77 8.59 -0.50 11.21
N LYS A 78 7.73 -1.05 10.35
CA LYS A 78 6.30 -0.73 10.30
C LYS A 78 5.48 -2.02 10.13
N GLY A 79 4.73 -2.40 11.16
CA GLY A 79 4.03 -3.69 11.19
C GLY A 79 5.02 -4.86 11.02
N ASN A 80 4.78 -5.70 10.00
CA ASN A 80 5.68 -6.77 9.56
C ASN A 80 6.70 -6.33 8.50
N PHE A 81 6.70 -5.06 8.09
CA PHE A 81 7.59 -4.56 7.05
C PHE A 81 8.83 -3.90 7.67
N PHE A 82 9.99 -4.18 7.09
CA PHE A 82 11.26 -3.59 7.50
C PHE A 82 12.02 -3.00 6.30
N ARG A 83 12.56 -1.79 6.47
CA ARG A 83 13.51 -1.16 5.54
C ARG A 83 14.83 -0.89 6.26
N PHE A 84 15.94 -1.10 5.56
CA PHE A 84 17.28 -0.94 6.10
C PHE A 84 18.08 0.01 5.21
N GLY A 85 19.00 0.76 5.82
CA GLY A 85 19.97 1.60 5.13
C GLY A 85 21.34 1.44 5.79
N VAL A 86 22.40 1.23 5.00
CA VAL A 86 23.79 1.30 5.45
C VAL A 86 24.60 2.09 4.44
N ASN A 87 25.13 3.25 4.83
CA ASN A 87 25.92 4.14 3.97
C ASN A 87 25.23 4.48 2.62
N GLY A 88 23.90 4.68 2.66
CA GLY A 88 23.08 4.98 1.49
C GLY A 88 22.63 3.75 0.66
N ASN A 89 23.19 2.56 0.91
CA ASN A 89 22.65 1.33 0.34
C ASN A 89 21.41 0.90 1.11
N THR A 90 20.32 0.59 0.40
CA THR A 90 19.03 0.29 1.01
C THR A 90 18.59 -1.14 0.76
N GLY A 91 17.79 -1.68 1.68
CA GLY A 91 17.18 -3.00 1.56
C GLY A 91 15.83 -3.03 2.26
N TRP A 92 15.07 -4.10 2.04
CA TRP A 92 13.77 -4.29 2.68
C TRP A 92 13.45 -5.77 2.83
N ILE A 93 12.57 -6.12 3.77
CA ILE A 93 12.03 -7.46 3.94
C ILE A 93 10.67 -7.40 4.65
N ARG A 94 9.82 -8.38 4.38
CA ARG A 94 8.55 -8.57 5.09
C ARG A 94 8.61 -9.83 5.97
N GLY A 95 8.09 -9.72 7.18
CA GLY A 95 7.92 -10.80 8.14
C GLY A 95 9.20 -11.58 8.48
N PRO A 96 10.37 -10.94 8.67
CA PRO A 96 11.66 -11.63 8.79
C PRO A 96 11.75 -12.63 9.94
N SER A 97 10.84 -12.58 10.92
CA SER A 97 10.74 -13.61 11.98
C SER A 97 10.25 -14.98 11.47
N GLY A 98 9.64 -15.03 10.29
CA GLY A 98 9.18 -16.26 9.64
C GLY A 98 7.68 -16.29 9.39
N GLU A 99 7.09 -15.22 8.85
CA GLU A 99 5.64 -15.14 8.62
C GLU A 99 5.14 -16.28 7.73
N TRP A 100 5.95 -16.71 6.77
CA TRP A 100 5.70 -17.87 5.90
C TRP A 100 5.67 -19.22 6.64
N ASP A 101 6.26 -19.30 7.84
CA ASP A 101 6.23 -20.45 8.74
C ASP A 101 5.23 -20.25 9.89
N GLY A 102 4.32 -19.28 9.77
CA GLY A 102 3.34 -18.94 10.81
C GLY A 102 3.93 -18.22 12.03
N ARG A 103 5.12 -17.60 11.90
CA ARG A 103 5.76 -16.82 12.97
C ARG A 103 5.70 -15.33 12.67
N TYR A 104 5.08 -14.57 13.55
CA TYR A 104 4.82 -13.15 13.37
C TYR A 104 5.80 -12.29 14.14
N ASP A 105 6.11 -11.09 13.64
CA ASP A 105 6.95 -10.15 14.35
C ASP A 105 6.16 -9.55 15.52
N PRO A 106 6.74 -9.42 16.73
CA PRO A 106 5.98 -8.94 17.87
C PRO A 106 5.69 -7.44 17.75
N TRP A 107 4.63 -6.99 18.42
CA TRP A 107 4.33 -5.57 18.56
C TRP A 107 5.30 -4.89 19.53
N GLU A 108 5.61 -5.56 20.64
CA GLU A 108 6.62 -5.15 21.62
C GLU A 108 7.97 -5.79 21.26
N ASN A 109 8.98 -4.96 21.04
CA ASN A 109 10.30 -5.39 20.59
C ASN A 109 11.39 -4.99 21.58
N THR A 110 12.44 -5.81 21.62
CA THR A 110 13.67 -5.51 22.33
C THR A 110 14.80 -5.32 21.33
N LEU A 111 15.20 -4.06 21.15
CA LEU A 111 16.33 -3.69 20.30
C LEU A 111 17.63 -3.94 21.05
N THR A 112 18.57 -4.61 20.42
CA THR A 112 19.89 -4.88 21.01
C THR A 112 21.01 -4.48 20.06
N LEU A 113 21.96 -3.72 20.58
CA LEU A 113 23.09 -3.15 19.85
C LEU A 113 24.41 -3.77 20.32
N GLU A 114 25.12 -4.39 19.39
CA GLU A 114 26.39 -5.08 19.62
C GLU A 114 27.44 -4.60 18.63
N ALA A 115 28.33 -3.71 19.08
CA ALA A 115 29.48 -3.29 18.29
C ALA A 115 30.56 -4.39 18.30
N ALA A 116 31.16 -4.63 17.14
CA ALA A 116 32.34 -5.45 17.02
C ALA A 116 33.54 -4.91 17.82
N GLY A 117 34.47 -5.79 18.19
CA GLY A 117 35.72 -5.38 18.83
C GLY A 117 36.51 -4.40 17.95
N GLY A 118 36.73 -3.18 18.45
CA GLY A 118 37.39 -2.09 17.71
C GLY A 118 36.44 -1.10 17.02
N CYS A 119 35.12 -1.32 17.13
CA CYS A 119 34.07 -0.37 16.77
C CYS A 119 33.34 0.13 18.03
N GLY A 120 32.75 1.31 17.94
CA GLY A 120 31.89 1.90 18.96
C GLY A 120 30.74 2.67 18.32
N PHE A 121 29.62 2.75 19.05
CA PHE A 121 28.52 3.64 18.68
C PHE A 121 28.90 5.08 18.99
N GLU A 122 28.90 5.95 17.99
CA GLU A 122 29.04 7.40 18.19
C GLU A 122 27.69 8.01 18.55
N SER A 123 26.62 7.50 17.94
CA SER A 123 25.25 7.88 18.24
C SER A 123 24.31 6.72 17.97
N CYS A 124 23.22 6.65 18.73
CA CYS A 124 22.08 5.83 18.36
C CYS A 124 20.80 6.45 18.92
N THR A 125 19.83 6.66 18.03
CA THR A 125 18.49 7.12 18.38
C THR A 125 17.45 6.13 17.89
N VAL A 126 16.34 6.09 18.62
CA VAL A 126 15.14 5.35 18.22
C VAL A 126 13.95 6.27 18.36
N THR A 127 13.19 6.42 17.28
CA THR A 127 12.00 7.26 17.21
C THR A 127 10.78 6.38 16.98
N THR A 128 9.74 6.49 17.81
CA THR A 128 8.46 5.80 17.55
C THR A 128 7.71 6.47 16.41
N LEU A 129 6.91 5.69 15.69
CA LEU A 129 6.27 6.09 14.42
C LEU A 129 4.76 5.83 14.47
N PRO A 130 3.97 6.71 15.12
CA PRO A 130 2.57 6.42 15.41
C PRO A 130 1.62 6.70 14.24
N TRP A 131 2.11 6.99 13.02
CA TRP A 131 1.17 7.09 11.90
C TRP A 131 0.53 5.74 11.63
N LEU A 132 -0.80 5.74 11.63
CA LEU A 132 -1.61 4.62 11.17
C LEU A 132 -1.19 3.31 11.83
N ASP A 133 -0.78 3.35 13.10
CA ASP A 133 -0.36 2.20 13.90
C ASP A 133 -1.55 1.52 14.62
N GLN A 134 -2.74 2.08 14.41
CA GLN A 134 -4.00 1.65 15.01
C GLN A 134 -4.29 0.18 14.66
N GLN A 135 -4.50 -0.64 15.69
CA GLN A 135 -4.97 -2.00 15.55
C GLN A 135 -6.50 -1.97 15.54
N THR A 136 -7.10 -2.13 14.36
CA THR A 136 -8.55 -2.02 14.17
C THR A 136 -9.18 -3.36 13.80
N GLU A 137 -10.49 -3.44 13.97
CA GLU A 137 -11.33 -4.48 13.36
C GLU A 137 -11.80 -4.00 11.97
N PRO A 138 -12.18 -4.91 11.06
CA PRO A 138 -12.74 -4.48 9.78
C PRO A 138 -14.02 -3.67 10.01
N VAL A 139 -14.15 -2.53 9.32
CA VAL A 139 -15.38 -1.73 9.29
C VAL A 139 -16.43 -2.34 8.36
N ILE A 140 -16.00 -3.16 7.40
CA ILE A 140 -16.88 -4.03 6.62
C ILE A 140 -16.22 -5.41 6.51
N ALA A 141 -16.80 -6.40 7.20
CA ALA A 141 -16.36 -7.79 7.15
C ALA A 141 -16.94 -8.51 5.91
N ARG A 142 -16.42 -9.71 5.63
CA ARG A 142 -17.00 -10.61 4.62
C ARG A 142 -18.44 -10.94 4.98
N GLY A 143 -19.29 -11.03 3.96
CA GLY A 143 -20.69 -11.36 4.13
C GLY A 143 -20.91 -12.83 4.47
N PRO A 144 -22.13 -13.21 4.88
CA PRO A 144 -22.49 -14.61 5.09
C PRO A 144 -22.37 -15.40 3.77
N ALA A 145 -22.18 -16.72 3.87
CA ALA A 145 -22.15 -17.60 2.71
C ALA A 145 -23.42 -17.43 1.85
N GLY A 146 -23.23 -17.35 0.53
CA GLY A 146 -24.26 -17.05 -0.46
C GLY A 146 -24.58 -15.57 -0.65
N SER A 147 -23.97 -14.65 0.11
CA SER A 147 -24.15 -13.21 -0.11
C SER A 147 -23.24 -12.69 -1.23
N LEU A 148 -23.55 -11.48 -1.74
CA LEU A 148 -22.81 -10.85 -2.84
C LEU A 148 -21.35 -10.51 -2.52
N TYR A 149 -20.94 -10.59 -1.24
CA TYR A 149 -19.59 -10.29 -0.76
C TYR A 149 -19.08 -11.35 0.22
N GLU A 150 -19.51 -12.60 0.06
CA GLU A 150 -19.12 -13.73 0.92
C GLU A 150 -17.61 -14.02 0.88
N LYS A 151 -16.95 -13.79 -0.26
CA LYS A 151 -15.51 -14.06 -0.43
C LYS A 151 -14.68 -12.82 -0.20
N GLN A 152 -15.18 -11.67 -0.64
CA GLN A 152 -14.39 -10.44 -0.67
C GLN A 152 -15.27 -9.19 -0.71
N ILE A 153 -14.82 -8.17 0.03
CA ILE A 153 -15.29 -6.80 -0.09
C ILE A 153 -14.08 -5.86 -0.04
N ILE A 154 -13.93 -5.04 -1.07
CA ILE A 154 -12.81 -4.12 -1.25
C ILE A 154 -13.36 -2.69 -1.36
N PRO A 155 -12.79 -1.70 -0.66
CA PRO A 155 -13.23 -0.32 -0.77
C PRO A 155 -12.92 0.22 -2.17
N GLY A 156 -13.93 0.78 -2.83
CA GLY A 156 -13.78 1.51 -4.08
C GLY A 156 -13.92 3.01 -3.85
N ALA A 157 -14.77 3.67 -4.65
CA ALA A 157 -15.01 5.10 -4.53
C ALA A 157 -15.96 5.42 -3.36
N ILE A 158 -15.77 6.57 -2.73
CA ILE A 158 -16.64 7.07 -1.65
C ILE A 158 -17.17 8.45 -2.03
N LEU A 159 -18.49 8.62 -1.96
CA LEU A 159 -19.17 9.89 -2.19
C LEU A 159 -19.91 10.35 -0.94
N GLU A 160 -19.93 11.66 -0.70
CA GLU A 160 -20.85 12.30 0.25
C GLU A 160 -22.02 12.90 -0.53
N ILE A 161 -23.25 12.49 -0.23
CA ILE A 161 -24.50 12.98 -0.83
C ILE A 161 -25.48 13.22 0.31
N ASP A 162 -26.01 14.45 0.42
CA ASP A 162 -26.95 14.86 1.46
C ASP A 162 -26.51 14.49 2.89
N HIS A 163 -25.23 14.77 3.22
CA HIS A 163 -24.59 14.47 4.50
C HIS A 163 -24.45 12.98 4.84
N ARG A 164 -24.65 12.09 3.86
CA ARG A 164 -24.47 10.65 4.00
C ARG A 164 -23.38 10.16 3.06
N PHE A 165 -22.61 9.17 3.49
CA PHE A 165 -21.51 8.60 2.74
C PHE A 165 -21.93 7.30 2.07
N TYR A 166 -21.51 7.13 0.81
CA TYR A 166 -21.76 5.94 0.01
C TYR A 166 -20.43 5.40 -0.50
N MET A 167 -20.04 4.20 -0.06
CA MET A 167 -18.87 3.48 -0.54
C MET A 167 -19.31 2.47 -1.59
N TYR A 168 -18.86 2.66 -2.83
CA TYR A 168 -19.04 1.68 -3.90
C TYR A 168 -17.91 0.68 -3.80
N CYS A 169 -18.23 -0.55 -3.40
CA CYS A 169 -17.25 -1.60 -3.15
C CYS A 169 -17.18 -2.56 -4.33
N MET A 170 -16.00 -3.08 -4.61
CA MET A 170 -15.92 -4.35 -5.34
C MET A 170 -16.30 -5.47 -4.38
N ALA A 171 -17.31 -6.25 -4.77
CA ALA A 171 -17.83 -7.36 -3.99
C ALA A 171 -17.66 -8.67 -4.76
N GLY A 172 -17.08 -9.67 -4.10
CA GLY A 172 -16.74 -10.96 -4.67
C GLY A 172 -17.57 -12.10 -4.08
N MET A 173 -18.15 -12.89 -4.98
CA MET A 173 -18.82 -14.16 -4.71
C MET A 173 -17.96 -15.33 -5.17
N GLU A 174 -18.31 -16.55 -4.74
CA GLU A 174 -17.77 -17.77 -5.35
C GLU A 174 -17.99 -17.77 -6.86
N GLY A 175 -16.90 -17.99 -7.63
CA GLY A 175 -16.96 -18.17 -9.07
C GLY A 175 -17.16 -19.63 -9.46
N ASP A 176 -17.32 -19.88 -10.76
CA ASP A 176 -17.55 -21.24 -11.29
C ASP A 176 -16.31 -22.13 -11.28
N GLN A 177 -15.13 -21.56 -11.01
CA GLN A 177 -13.85 -22.26 -11.00
C GLN A 177 -13.19 -22.11 -9.63
N GLU A 178 -12.41 -23.12 -9.23
CA GLU A 178 -11.63 -23.06 -8.00
C GLU A 178 -10.71 -21.83 -8.00
N GLY A 179 -10.86 -20.97 -7.00
CA GLY A 179 -10.10 -19.72 -6.88
C GLY A 179 -10.59 -18.55 -7.73
N SER A 180 -11.65 -18.72 -8.54
CA SER A 180 -12.26 -17.60 -9.27
C SER A 180 -13.36 -16.92 -8.43
N SER A 181 -13.57 -15.63 -8.69
CA SER A 181 -14.64 -14.85 -8.08
C SER A 181 -15.47 -14.19 -9.16
N ARG A 182 -16.79 -14.17 -9.00
CA ARG A 182 -17.67 -13.26 -9.76
C ARG A 182 -17.71 -11.93 -9.03
N ARG A 183 -17.31 -10.84 -9.70
CA ARG A 183 -17.17 -9.52 -9.06
C ARG A 183 -18.19 -8.52 -9.55
N THR A 184 -18.95 -7.98 -8.62
CA THR A 184 -20.02 -7.00 -8.83
C THR A 184 -19.71 -5.72 -8.07
N VAL A 185 -20.51 -4.67 -8.27
CA VAL A 185 -20.45 -3.46 -7.46
C VAL A 185 -21.51 -3.50 -6.38
N ALA A 186 -21.08 -3.50 -5.12
CA ALA A 186 -21.93 -3.25 -3.97
C ALA A 186 -21.91 -1.77 -3.58
N VAL A 187 -22.91 -1.34 -2.81
CA VAL A 187 -22.88 -0.05 -2.13
C VAL A 187 -23.05 -0.27 -0.63
N ALA A 188 -22.25 0.44 0.16
CA ALA A 188 -22.44 0.55 1.60
C ALA A 188 -22.71 2.01 1.97
N GLU A 189 -23.57 2.25 2.96
CA GLU A 189 -23.90 3.59 3.44
C GLU A 189 -23.42 3.83 4.86
N SER A 190 -23.04 5.07 5.18
CA SER A 190 -22.55 5.47 6.50
C SER A 190 -22.91 6.92 6.78
N ASP A 191 -23.22 7.24 8.04
CA ASP A 191 -23.44 8.62 8.49
C ASP A 191 -22.15 9.26 9.06
N ASP A 192 -21.13 8.45 9.35
CA ASP A 192 -19.97 8.87 10.16
C ASP A 192 -18.61 8.38 9.63
N LEU A 193 -18.58 7.72 8.47
CA LEU A 193 -17.43 7.05 7.85
C LEU A 193 -16.84 5.86 8.64
N ARG A 194 -17.46 5.46 9.76
CA ARG A 194 -16.95 4.42 10.67
C ARG A 194 -17.85 3.20 10.69
N THR A 195 -19.15 3.42 10.71
CA THR A 195 -20.17 2.37 10.73
C THR A 195 -20.80 2.28 9.35
N TRP A 196 -20.81 1.09 8.75
CA TRP A 196 -21.22 0.90 7.36
C TRP A 196 -22.27 -0.20 7.24
N ASP A 197 -23.36 0.13 6.57
CA ASP A 197 -24.43 -0.81 6.23
C ASP A 197 -24.34 -1.18 4.74
N VAL A 198 -24.03 -2.44 4.44
CA VAL A 198 -23.91 -2.93 3.06
C VAL A 198 -25.30 -3.25 2.51
N HIS A 199 -25.62 -2.68 1.35
CA HIS A 199 -26.87 -2.97 0.66
C HIS A 199 -26.87 -4.42 0.14
N PRO A 200 -27.97 -5.19 0.31
CA PRO A 200 -27.98 -6.64 0.05
C PRO A 200 -28.09 -7.02 -1.44
N VAL A 201 -28.21 -6.04 -2.33
CA VAL A 201 -28.33 -6.22 -3.78
C VAL A 201 -27.25 -5.37 -4.45
N PRO A 202 -26.54 -5.91 -5.47
CA PRO A 202 -25.54 -5.13 -6.19
C PRO A 202 -26.19 -3.97 -6.93
N VAL A 203 -25.48 -2.85 -6.99
CA VAL A 203 -25.90 -1.67 -7.76
C VAL A 203 -25.50 -1.77 -9.24
N LEU A 204 -24.53 -2.66 -9.55
CA LEU A 204 -24.14 -3.03 -10.91
C LEU A 204 -23.67 -4.50 -10.95
N SER A 205 -24.38 -5.36 -11.67
CA SER A 205 -24.11 -6.79 -11.77
C SER A 205 -23.05 -7.11 -12.82
N TYR A 206 -22.22 -8.14 -12.56
CA TYR A 206 -21.33 -8.72 -13.58
C TYR A 206 -22.13 -9.31 -14.75
N ALA A 207 -23.37 -9.75 -14.51
CA ALA A 207 -24.24 -10.28 -15.56
C ALA A 207 -24.67 -9.22 -16.59
N ASP A 208 -24.60 -7.95 -16.22
CA ASP A 208 -24.94 -6.82 -17.08
C ASP A 208 -23.68 -6.20 -17.75
N ALA A 209 -22.50 -6.77 -17.50
CA ALA A 209 -21.23 -6.32 -18.04
C ALA A 209 -20.70 -7.29 -19.11
N PRO A 210 -19.85 -6.81 -20.05
CA PRO A 210 -19.26 -7.65 -21.09
C PRO A 210 -18.17 -8.63 -20.59
N GLY A 211 -17.92 -8.72 -19.28
CA GLY A 211 -16.90 -9.58 -18.69
C GLY A 211 -17.27 -10.03 -17.28
N ASP A 212 -16.52 -11.00 -16.76
CA ASP A 212 -16.88 -11.75 -15.55
C ASP A 212 -16.56 -11.01 -14.24
N ASN A 213 -15.75 -9.95 -14.32
CA ASN A 213 -15.27 -9.21 -13.17
C ASN A 213 -15.38 -7.70 -13.36
N ILE A 214 -16.03 -7.04 -12.41
CA ILE A 214 -16.13 -5.58 -12.33
C ILE A 214 -15.31 -5.05 -11.16
N TYR A 215 -14.55 -3.98 -11.39
CA TYR A 215 -13.78 -3.27 -10.37
C TYR A 215 -14.14 -1.79 -10.37
N VAL A 216 -14.85 -1.33 -9.35
CA VAL A 216 -15.20 0.08 -9.18
C VAL A 216 -14.12 0.80 -8.37
N ASN A 217 -13.61 1.93 -8.88
CA ASN A 217 -12.71 2.79 -8.11
C ASN A 217 -12.92 4.29 -8.39
N GLY A 218 -13.94 4.66 -9.18
CA GLY A 218 -14.26 6.05 -9.47
C GLY A 218 -15.75 6.30 -9.39
N ALA A 219 -16.13 7.35 -8.68
CA ALA A 219 -17.50 7.82 -8.61
C ALA A 219 -17.50 9.35 -8.50
N VAL A 220 -18.44 10.01 -9.18
CA VAL A 220 -18.63 11.47 -9.10
C VAL A 220 -20.12 11.81 -9.21
N VAL A 221 -20.51 12.98 -8.70
CA VAL A 221 -21.80 13.59 -9.02
C VAL A 221 -21.62 14.51 -10.23
N ALA A 222 -22.27 14.17 -11.33
CA ALA A 222 -22.25 14.95 -12.57
C ALA A 222 -23.00 16.28 -12.40
N PRO A 223 -22.79 17.28 -13.28
CA PRO A 223 -23.44 18.59 -13.17
C PRO A 223 -24.97 18.57 -13.21
N ASP A 224 -25.55 17.51 -13.80
CA ASP A 224 -27.00 17.29 -13.86
C ASP A 224 -27.55 16.60 -12.60
N GLY A 225 -26.70 16.34 -11.59
CA GLY A 225 -27.07 15.71 -10.32
C GLY A 225 -26.98 14.18 -10.33
N ARG A 226 -26.75 13.55 -11.49
CA ARG A 226 -26.64 12.09 -11.55
C ARG A 226 -25.35 11.60 -10.91
N ILE A 227 -25.44 10.43 -10.27
CA ILE A 227 -24.26 9.69 -9.83
C ILE A 227 -23.69 8.96 -11.05
N VAL A 228 -22.41 9.15 -11.32
CA VAL A 228 -21.66 8.43 -12.34
C VAL A 228 -20.65 7.52 -11.67
N LEU A 229 -20.71 6.23 -11.97
CA LEU A 229 -19.69 5.26 -11.63
C LEU A 229 -18.81 4.98 -12.83
N MET A 230 -17.52 4.86 -12.55
CA MET A 230 -16.55 4.33 -13.48
C MET A 230 -15.95 3.05 -12.91
N TYR A 231 -15.81 2.05 -13.78
CA TYR A 231 -15.40 0.71 -13.40
C TYR A 231 -14.55 0.06 -14.49
N ALA A 232 -13.56 -0.73 -14.10
CA ALA A 232 -12.82 -1.58 -15.02
C ALA A 232 -13.55 -2.93 -15.15
N VAL A 233 -13.51 -3.50 -16.36
CA VAL A 233 -14.05 -4.84 -16.63
C VAL A 233 -12.93 -5.77 -17.09
N GLN A 234 -12.90 -6.96 -16.52
CA GLN A 234 -12.02 -8.04 -16.93
C GLN A 234 -12.84 -9.21 -17.47
N GLN A 235 -12.45 -9.67 -18.66
CA GLN A 235 -12.79 -10.97 -19.19
C GLN A 235 -11.49 -11.75 -19.30
N TYR A 236 -11.21 -12.61 -18.32
CA TYR A 236 -9.90 -13.22 -18.16
C TYR A 236 -9.42 -13.88 -19.47
N PRO A 237 -8.17 -13.64 -19.91
CA PRO A 237 -7.10 -12.89 -19.22
C PRO A 237 -7.06 -11.37 -19.51
N SER A 238 -8.00 -10.84 -20.29
CA SER A 238 -7.95 -9.48 -20.83
C SER A 238 -8.73 -8.46 -20.00
N TRP A 239 -8.21 -7.24 -19.90
CA TRP A 239 -8.99 -6.09 -19.46
C TRP A 239 -9.68 -5.43 -20.65
N LEU A 240 -10.98 -5.19 -20.53
CA LEU A 240 -11.80 -4.61 -21.60
C LEU A 240 -11.79 -3.07 -21.60
N GLY A 241 -11.14 -2.46 -20.60
CA GLY A 241 -11.03 -1.02 -20.41
C GLY A 241 -11.91 -0.48 -19.28
N PHE A 242 -11.95 0.85 -19.21
CA PHE A 242 -12.80 1.58 -18.27
C PHE A 242 -14.17 1.85 -18.88
N MET A 243 -15.19 1.50 -18.12
CA MET A 243 -16.59 1.61 -18.45
C MET A 243 -17.25 2.65 -17.54
N MET A 244 -18.37 3.20 -17.97
CA MET A 244 -19.17 4.18 -17.24
C MET A 244 -20.61 3.68 -17.08
N ALA A 245 -21.24 3.99 -15.94
CA ALA A 245 -22.67 3.81 -15.71
C ALA A 245 -23.22 4.97 -14.86
N SER A 246 -24.52 5.27 -14.97
CA SER A 246 -25.13 6.38 -14.21
C SER A 246 -26.46 6.01 -13.57
N ALA A 247 -26.79 6.66 -12.46
CA ALA A 247 -28.07 6.56 -11.76
C ALA A 247 -28.51 7.91 -11.18
N ASP A 248 -29.81 8.07 -10.94
CA ASP A 248 -30.38 9.22 -10.22
C ASP A 248 -30.32 9.04 -8.69
N ASP A 249 -30.23 7.79 -8.22
CA ASP A 249 -30.13 7.42 -6.80
C ASP A 249 -28.80 6.72 -6.52
N PRO A 250 -28.10 7.01 -5.40
CA PRO A 250 -26.81 6.39 -5.08
C PRO A 250 -26.87 4.86 -4.91
N LYS A 251 -28.05 4.29 -4.67
CA LYS A 251 -28.28 2.84 -4.59
C LYS A 251 -28.73 2.24 -5.93
N GLY A 252 -28.71 3.04 -7.01
CA GLY A 252 -29.05 2.60 -8.35
C GLY A 252 -30.57 2.58 -8.62
N PRO A 253 -31.00 1.89 -9.68
CA PRO A 253 -30.19 1.07 -10.57
C PRO A 253 -29.24 1.90 -11.44
N PHE A 254 -28.03 1.41 -11.65
CA PHE A 254 -27.09 2.03 -12.58
C PHE A 254 -27.31 1.53 -14.00
N THR A 255 -27.43 2.46 -14.95
CA THR A 255 -27.54 2.16 -16.37
C THR A 255 -26.18 2.29 -17.04
N PRO A 256 -25.62 1.23 -17.65
CA PRO A 256 -24.36 1.31 -18.38
C PRO A 256 -24.44 2.31 -19.55
N TYR A 257 -23.34 3.02 -19.77
CA TYR A 257 -23.22 3.91 -20.90
C TYR A 257 -23.17 3.13 -22.22
N SER A 258 -23.98 3.55 -23.20
CA SER A 258 -24.15 2.81 -24.46
C SER A 258 -22.90 2.78 -25.35
N ARG A 259 -21.94 3.69 -25.13
CA ARG A 259 -20.66 3.76 -25.87
C ARG A 259 -19.46 3.25 -25.06
N ASN A 260 -19.71 2.42 -24.05
CA ASN A 260 -18.65 1.73 -23.32
C ASN A 260 -17.77 0.84 -24.24
N PRO A 261 -16.45 0.70 -23.98
CA PRO A 261 -15.67 1.40 -22.96
C PRO A 261 -15.42 2.88 -23.31
N VAL A 262 -15.32 3.73 -22.29
CA VAL A 262 -14.97 5.16 -22.45
C VAL A 262 -13.46 5.37 -22.58
N TYR A 263 -12.66 4.42 -22.11
CA TYR A 263 -11.20 4.42 -22.32
C TYR A 263 -10.65 3.01 -22.34
N ARG A 264 -9.64 2.76 -23.20
CA ARG A 264 -8.90 1.51 -23.25
C ARG A 264 -7.40 1.80 -23.32
N HIS A 265 -6.65 1.28 -22.37
CA HIS A 265 -5.20 1.41 -22.34
C HIS A 265 -4.58 0.59 -23.48
N PHE A 266 -3.50 1.10 -24.07
CA PHE A 266 -2.89 0.52 -25.28
C PHE A 266 -2.36 -0.91 -25.14
N ASN A 267 -2.15 -1.39 -23.90
CA ASN A 267 -1.71 -2.75 -23.59
C ASN A 267 -2.78 -3.63 -22.92
N ASP A 268 -4.06 -3.21 -22.88
CA ASP A 268 -5.15 -4.00 -22.29
C ASP A 268 -4.93 -4.43 -20.83
N ALA A 269 -4.16 -3.65 -20.08
CA ALA A 269 -3.76 -3.95 -18.71
C ALA A 269 -3.88 -2.70 -17.83
N ALA A 270 -5.11 -2.18 -17.73
CA ALA A 270 -5.45 -1.07 -16.85
C ALA A 270 -6.72 -1.40 -16.06
N HIS A 271 -6.67 -1.25 -14.74
CA HIS A 271 -7.72 -1.78 -13.87
C HIS A 271 -7.90 -1.06 -12.54
N GLU A 272 -6.82 -0.49 -12.00
CA GLU A 272 -6.85 0.29 -10.77
C GLU A 272 -6.77 1.77 -11.08
N PHE A 273 -7.59 2.58 -10.43
CA PHE A 273 -7.65 4.00 -10.71
C PHE A 273 -8.30 4.80 -9.59
N ASP A 274 -8.18 6.11 -9.70
CA ASP A 274 -9.01 7.08 -9.03
C ASP A 274 -9.63 8.04 -10.05
N LEU A 275 -10.81 8.57 -9.75
CA LEU A 275 -11.53 9.56 -10.53
C LEU A 275 -11.87 10.74 -9.65
N LEU A 276 -11.44 11.93 -10.06
CA LEU A 276 -11.75 13.18 -9.37
C LEU A 276 -12.38 14.18 -10.30
N ARG A 277 -13.37 14.90 -9.76
CA ARG A 277 -13.79 16.19 -10.31
C ARG A 277 -12.92 17.30 -9.71
N VAL A 278 -12.30 18.09 -10.56
CA VAL A 278 -11.33 19.14 -10.17
C VAL A 278 -11.70 20.53 -10.68
N ASP A 279 -12.70 20.63 -11.57
CA ASP A 279 -13.22 21.88 -12.13
C ASP A 279 -12.12 22.86 -12.59
N HIS A 280 -11.08 22.34 -13.23
CA HIS A 280 -9.99 23.13 -13.81
C HIS A 280 -10.47 23.81 -15.13
N PRO A 281 -9.95 24.99 -15.50
CA PRO A 281 -10.40 25.69 -16.73
C PRO A 281 -10.27 24.88 -18.03
N GLU A 282 -9.32 23.93 -18.08
CA GLU A 282 -9.04 23.11 -19.27
C GLU A 282 -9.61 21.69 -19.21
N PHE A 283 -10.03 21.23 -18.03
CA PHE A 283 -10.59 19.90 -17.80
C PHE A 283 -11.37 19.86 -16.50
N ARG A 284 -12.51 19.16 -16.47
CA ARG A 284 -13.32 19.03 -15.26
C ARG A 284 -12.96 17.81 -14.43
N TYR A 285 -12.40 16.79 -15.06
CA TYR A 285 -12.12 15.50 -14.45
C TYR A 285 -10.68 15.07 -14.68
N VAL A 286 -10.12 14.43 -13.66
CA VAL A 286 -8.81 13.77 -13.70
C VAL A 286 -9.01 12.31 -13.32
N MET A 287 -8.39 11.42 -14.08
CA MET A 287 -8.29 10.01 -13.73
C MET A 287 -6.82 9.64 -13.58
N CYS A 288 -6.43 9.14 -12.41
CA CYS A 288 -5.10 8.57 -12.20
C CYS A 288 -5.23 7.05 -12.15
N TYR A 289 -4.49 6.31 -12.97
CA TYR A 289 -4.71 4.87 -13.13
C TYR A 289 -3.42 4.06 -13.27
N ALA A 290 -3.49 2.80 -12.87
CA ALA A 290 -2.44 1.81 -13.06
C ALA A 290 -2.55 1.20 -14.46
N GLY A 291 -1.49 1.35 -15.26
CA GLY A 291 -1.34 0.72 -16.57
C GLY A 291 -0.04 -0.06 -16.67
N TYR A 292 -0.04 -1.22 -17.33
CA TYR A 292 1.20 -1.99 -17.54
C TYR A 292 2.13 -1.29 -18.53
N THR A 293 3.27 -0.83 -18.03
CA THR A 293 4.37 -0.30 -18.85
C THR A 293 5.33 -1.45 -19.20
N PRO A 294 5.60 -1.70 -20.50
CA PRO A 294 6.57 -2.71 -20.91
C PRO A 294 7.99 -2.37 -20.45
N ARG A 295 8.86 -3.39 -20.46
CA ARG A 295 10.28 -3.22 -20.17
C ARG A 295 10.89 -2.17 -21.10
N SER A 296 11.64 -1.22 -20.57
CA SER A 296 12.35 -0.24 -21.41
C SER A 296 13.64 -0.84 -21.99
N SER A 297 14.11 -0.28 -23.10
CA SER A 297 15.43 -0.59 -23.67
C SER A 297 16.58 -0.23 -22.74
N GLU A 298 16.34 0.68 -21.79
CA GLU A 298 17.29 1.13 -20.76
C GLU A 298 17.30 0.22 -19.52
N GLY A 299 16.55 -0.89 -19.54
CA GLY A 299 16.62 -1.94 -18.52
C GLY A 299 15.59 -1.85 -17.39
N TRP A 300 14.69 -0.86 -17.39
CA TRP A 300 13.60 -0.76 -16.41
C TRP A 300 12.71 -2.00 -16.50
N PRO A 301 12.43 -2.71 -15.39
CA PRO A 301 11.52 -3.85 -15.40
C PRO A 301 10.13 -3.39 -15.84
N GLY A 302 9.46 -4.24 -16.62
CA GLY A 302 8.06 -4.03 -16.95
C GLY A 302 7.19 -4.19 -15.69
N GLY A 303 6.07 -3.50 -15.66
CA GLY A 303 5.15 -3.53 -14.52
C GLY A 303 4.16 -2.38 -14.52
N ASP A 304 3.29 -2.35 -13.51
CA ASP A 304 2.26 -1.30 -13.42
C ASP A 304 2.87 0.04 -13.03
N ARG A 305 2.50 1.09 -13.75
CA ARG A 305 2.88 2.48 -13.49
C ARG A 305 1.64 3.35 -13.42
N GLY A 306 1.78 4.53 -12.82
CA GLY A 306 0.70 5.51 -12.76
C GLY A 306 0.66 6.40 -13.99
N TYR A 307 -0.53 6.49 -14.58
CA TYR A 307 -0.88 7.29 -15.74
C TYR A 307 -1.96 8.32 -15.36
N LEU A 308 -2.09 9.37 -16.16
CA LEU A 308 -3.11 10.39 -16.03
C LEU A 308 -3.94 10.56 -17.31
N LEU A 309 -5.24 10.74 -17.12
CA LEU A 309 -6.19 11.15 -18.14
C LEU A 309 -6.96 12.38 -17.69
N PHE A 310 -7.38 13.20 -18.65
CA PHE A 310 -8.19 14.39 -18.45
C PHE A 310 -9.47 14.30 -19.28
N SER A 311 -10.58 14.77 -18.73
CA SER A 311 -11.86 14.82 -19.43
C SER A 311 -12.70 16.03 -18.99
N ASP A 312 -13.59 16.48 -19.87
CA ASP A 312 -14.60 17.49 -19.59
C ASP A 312 -16.00 16.90 -19.34
N ASP A 313 -16.22 15.66 -19.76
CA ASP A 313 -17.55 15.05 -19.87
C ASP A 313 -17.65 13.58 -19.40
N LEU A 314 -16.54 13.02 -18.90
CA LEU A 314 -16.37 11.62 -18.47
C LEU A 314 -16.40 10.57 -19.61
N ALA A 315 -16.72 10.98 -20.83
CA ALA A 315 -16.84 10.09 -21.98
C ALA A 315 -15.61 10.17 -22.89
N ASP A 316 -15.11 11.37 -23.14
CA ASP A 316 -13.95 11.62 -23.99
C ASP A 316 -12.73 11.93 -23.11
N TRP A 317 -11.68 11.12 -23.25
CA TRP A 317 -10.48 11.17 -22.42
C TRP A 317 -9.24 11.55 -23.23
N ARG A 318 -8.42 12.42 -22.65
CA ARG A 318 -7.14 12.88 -23.20
C ARG A 318 -5.99 12.42 -22.29
N GLU A 319 -4.98 11.78 -22.86
CA GLU A 319 -3.81 11.35 -22.09
C GLU A 319 -2.92 12.55 -21.72
N ALA A 320 -2.29 12.49 -20.55
CA ALA A 320 -1.22 13.41 -20.22
C ALA A 320 0.00 13.18 -21.12
N GLU A 321 0.61 14.25 -21.63
CA GLU A 321 1.77 14.19 -22.53
C GLU A 321 2.98 13.43 -21.93
N HIS A 322 3.12 13.44 -20.61
CA HIS A 322 4.24 12.83 -19.90
C HIS A 322 3.91 11.47 -19.28
N ASN A 323 2.88 10.78 -19.78
CA ASN A 323 2.57 9.44 -19.31
C ASN A 323 3.70 8.43 -19.61
N PRO A 324 4.04 7.50 -18.69
CA PRO A 324 3.55 7.40 -17.31
C PRO A 324 4.12 8.51 -16.42
N VAL A 325 3.31 9.03 -15.49
CA VAL A 325 3.69 10.13 -14.60
C VAL A 325 4.13 9.68 -13.21
N PHE A 326 3.97 8.40 -12.87
CA PHE A 326 4.30 7.87 -11.55
C PHE A 326 4.87 6.45 -11.67
N GLY A 327 5.92 6.15 -10.92
CA GLY A 327 6.64 4.88 -10.98
C GLY A 327 7.25 4.53 -9.63
N PRO A 328 8.15 3.54 -9.54
CA PRO A 328 8.83 3.23 -8.29
C PRO A 328 9.87 4.30 -7.95
N GLU A 329 10.13 4.49 -6.66
CA GLU A 329 11.21 5.39 -6.20
C GLU A 329 12.57 4.87 -6.68
N ARG A 330 12.79 3.55 -6.58
CA ARG A 330 14.00 2.85 -7.03
C ARG A 330 13.67 1.45 -7.55
N LEU A 331 14.53 0.93 -8.41
CA LEU A 331 14.37 -0.40 -9.02
C LEU A 331 14.65 -1.58 -8.08
N ASP A 332 15.22 -1.32 -6.92
CA ASP A 332 15.55 -2.31 -5.88
C ASP A 332 14.62 -2.22 -4.65
N ASP A 333 13.60 -1.35 -4.70
CA ASP A 333 12.72 -1.10 -3.57
C ASP A 333 11.50 -2.02 -3.52
N TRP A 334 10.71 -1.90 -2.44
CA TRP A 334 9.53 -2.73 -2.18
C TRP A 334 8.38 -2.54 -3.18
N ASP A 335 8.38 -1.44 -3.93
CA ASP A 335 7.39 -1.10 -4.94
C ASP A 335 7.95 -1.18 -6.37
N ALA A 336 9.14 -1.78 -6.56
CA ALA A 336 9.87 -1.76 -7.82
C ALA A 336 9.15 -2.40 -9.01
N VAL A 337 8.27 -3.39 -8.78
CA VAL A 337 7.60 -4.12 -9.88
C VAL A 337 6.27 -3.46 -10.20
N HIS A 338 5.38 -3.30 -9.23
CA HIS A 338 4.07 -2.67 -9.45
C HIS A 338 3.92 -1.43 -8.59
N VAL A 339 3.45 -0.35 -9.21
CA VAL A 339 3.05 0.89 -8.56
C VAL A 339 1.68 1.28 -9.10
N ARG A 340 0.64 1.07 -8.28
CA ARG A 340 -0.76 1.22 -8.68
C ARG A 340 -1.39 2.40 -7.93
N PRO A 341 -1.65 3.55 -8.59
CA PRO A 341 -2.33 4.67 -7.95
C PRO A 341 -3.79 4.32 -7.63
N ARG A 342 -4.28 4.71 -6.44
CA ARG A 342 -5.63 4.34 -5.97
C ARG A 342 -6.44 5.47 -5.37
N SER A 343 -5.79 6.38 -4.65
CA SER A 343 -6.49 7.49 -4.02
C SER A 343 -5.66 8.75 -4.06
N LEU A 344 -6.07 9.67 -4.93
CA LEU A 344 -5.50 10.98 -5.12
C LEU A 344 -6.35 12.00 -4.36
N ASN A 345 -5.72 12.82 -3.54
CA ASN A 345 -6.39 13.80 -2.69
C ASN A 345 -5.68 15.13 -2.81
N ARG A 346 -6.42 16.24 -2.90
CA ARG A 346 -5.84 17.57 -2.87
C ARG A 346 -5.96 18.17 -1.48
N ILE A 347 -4.84 18.51 -0.85
CA ILE A 347 -4.79 19.17 0.45
C ILE A 347 -3.98 20.46 0.27
N GLY A 348 -4.68 21.60 0.28
CA GLY A 348 -4.12 22.87 -0.14
C GLY A 348 -3.69 22.82 -1.62
N ASP A 349 -2.44 23.21 -1.89
CA ASP A 349 -1.86 23.20 -3.25
C ASP A 349 -1.09 21.92 -3.57
N THR A 350 -1.18 20.90 -2.70
CA THR A 350 -0.44 19.65 -2.86
C THR A 350 -1.40 18.47 -3.05
N TRP A 351 -1.08 17.67 -4.05
CA TRP A 351 -1.69 16.37 -4.29
C TRP A 351 -0.99 15.30 -3.44
N TYR A 352 -1.78 14.45 -2.81
CA TYR A 352 -1.34 13.28 -2.06
C TYR A 352 -1.90 12.03 -2.72
N LEU A 353 -1.03 11.12 -3.09
CA LEU A 353 -1.37 9.87 -3.75
C LEU A 353 -1.08 8.70 -2.81
N TRP A 354 -2.14 8.02 -2.39
CA TRP A 354 -2.04 6.68 -1.85
C TRP A 354 -1.99 5.69 -3.00
N TYR A 355 -0.97 4.83 -2.96
CA TYR A 355 -0.70 3.86 -3.99
C TYR A 355 -0.41 2.50 -3.38
N GLU A 356 -0.71 1.45 -4.13
CA GLU A 356 -0.25 0.11 -3.83
C GLU A 356 1.09 -0.12 -4.51
N GLY A 357 2.07 -0.60 -3.75
CA GLY A 357 3.37 -0.99 -4.26
C GLY A 357 3.59 -2.47 -4.03
N CYS A 358 4.25 -3.12 -4.99
CA CYS A 358 4.55 -4.53 -4.88
C CYS A 358 5.89 -4.89 -5.51
N ASN A 359 6.59 -5.82 -4.85
CA ASN A 359 7.76 -6.48 -5.36
C ASN A 359 7.73 -7.95 -4.92
N ALA A 360 8.37 -8.81 -5.72
CA ALA A 360 8.48 -10.22 -5.43
C ALA A 360 9.60 -10.46 -4.42
N TRP A 361 9.33 -11.31 -3.45
CA TRP A 361 10.35 -11.86 -2.58
C TRP A 361 10.10 -13.34 -2.32
N THR A 362 11.18 -14.13 -2.34
CA THR A 362 11.11 -15.58 -2.10
C THR A 362 11.77 -15.89 -0.77
N PRO A 363 11.01 -16.37 0.23
CA PRO A 363 11.58 -16.81 1.50
C PRO A 363 12.57 -17.97 1.31
N PRO A 364 13.60 -18.08 2.17
CA PRO A 364 14.46 -19.26 2.19
C PRO A 364 13.66 -20.55 2.40
N GLY A 365 13.95 -21.60 1.63
CA GLY A 365 13.24 -22.88 1.70
C GLY A 365 11.91 -22.94 0.94
N ALA A 366 11.43 -21.81 0.40
CA ALA A 366 10.21 -21.70 -0.38
C ALA A 366 10.50 -21.56 -1.90
N ALA A 367 11.45 -22.34 -2.40
CA ALA A 367 11.86 -22.27 -3.81
C ALA A 367 10.67 -22.57 -4.74
N GLY A 368 10.34 -21.64 -5.63
CA GLY A 368 9.22 -21.76 -6.57
C GLY A 368 7.92 -21.09 -6.14
N SER A 369 7.86 -20.47 -4.95
CA SER A 369 6.73 -19.64 -4.51
C SER A 369 7.17 -18.20 -4.26
N GLU A 370 7.32 -17.43 -5.34
CA GLU A 370 7.47 -15.97 -5.21
C GLU A 370 6.25 -15.40 -4.48
N GLN A 371 6.48 -14.71 -3.37
CA GLN A 371 5.43 -14.04 -2.64
C GLN A 371 5.36 -12.58 -3.09
N TRP A 372 4.25 -12.21 -3.69
CA TRP A 372 3.91 -10.83 -3.98
C TRP A 372 3.54 -10.13 -2.66
N CYS A 373 4.28 -9.07 -2.34
CA CYS A 373 4.14 -8.35 -1.09
C CYS A 373 3.49 -6.99 -1.35
N ASP A 374 2.18 -6.98 -1.56
CA ASP A 374 1.43 -5.73 -1.68
C ASP A 374 1.48 -4.95 -0.36
N SER A 375 1.76 -3.65 -0.46
CA SER A 375 1.73 -2.72 0.67
C SER A 375 1.31 -1.34 0.18
N VAL A 376 0.90 -0.47 1.10
CA VAL A 376 0.41 0.86 0.73
C VAL A 376 1.46 1.92 1.00
N GLY A 377 1.82 2.64 -0.05
CA GLY A 377 2.71 3.79 -0.02
C GLY A 377 1.95 5.12 -0.09
N LEU A 378 2.69 6.20 0.20
CA LEU A 378 2.23 7.58 0.06
C LEU A 378 3.25 8.37 -0.77
N ALA A 379 2.77 9.17 -1.71
CA ALA A 379 3.55 10.14 -2.46
C ALA A 379 2.83 11.50 -2.51
N ARG A 380 3.56 12.57 -2.82
CA ARG A 380 2.97 13.91 -3.00
C ARG A 380 3.53 14.62 -4.23
N SER A 381 2.72 15.49 -4.81
CA SER A 381 3.08 16.28 -6.00
C SER A 381 2.39 17.65 -5.97
N THR A 382 3.02 18.67 -6.53
CA THR A 382 2.40 19.99 -6.73
C THR A 382 1.88 20.18 -8.16
N ASP A 383 2.25 19.30 -9.09
CA ASP A 383 2.00 19.45 -10.52
C ASP A 383 1.44 18.18 -11.21
N LEU A 384 1.24 17.09 -10.45
CA LEU A 384 0.85 15.76 -10.91
C LEU A 384 1.86 15.09 -11.88
N LYS A 385 3.06 15.65 -12.00
CA LYS A 385 4.13 15.16 -12.89
C LYS A 385 5.34 14.70 -12.09
N SER A 386 5.76 15.53 -11.14
CA SER A 386 6.91 15.31 -10.28
C SER A 386 6.43 14.85 -8.91
N TRP A 387 6.94 13.72 -8.44
CA TRP A 387 6.50 13.10 -7.19
C TRP A 387 7.63 13.03 -6.18
N SER A 388 7.33 13.38 -4.93
CA SER A 388 8.15 13.07 -3.76
C SER A 388 7.53 11.88 -3.04
N TYR A 389 8.31 10.86 -2.73
CA TYR A 389 7.86 9.69 -1.97
C TYR A 389 7.98 9.95 -0.48
N TYR A 390 7.05 9.39 0.29
CA TYR A 390 7.10 9.50 1.74
C TYR A 390 8.36 8.78 2.27
N PRO A 391 9.26 9.45 3.03
CA PRO A 391 10.57 8.90 3.40
C PRO A 391 10.54 7.64 4.27
N ARG A 392 9.38 7.35 4.88
CA ARG A 392 9.12 6.16 5.71
C ARG A 392 8.06 5.26 5.08
N ASN A 393 8.02 5.20 3.74
CA ASN A 393 7.22 4.20 3.02
C ASN A 393 7.69 2.76 3.34
N PRO A 394 6.77 1.77 3.32
CA PRO A 394 5.33 1.90 3.11
C PRO A 394 4.63 2.63 4.26
N ALA A 395 3.66 3.49 3.93
CA ALA A 395 2.93 4.31 4.90
C ALA A 395 1.90 3.50 5.69
N LEU A 396 1.36 2.44 5.08
CA LEU A 396 0.36 1.56 5.67
C LEU A 396 0.67 0.10 5.25
N PRO A 397 1.61 -0.58 5.92
CA PRO A 397 1.82 -2.01 5.74
C PRO A 397 0.84 -2.84 6.57
N ALA A 398 0.82 -4.14 6.28
CA ALA A 398 0.21 -5.15 7.12
C ALA A 398 0.81 -5.14 8.53
N LEU A 399 -0.03 -5.41 9.54
CA LEU A 399 0.45 -5.40 10.92
C LEU A 399 1.36 -6.59 11.19
N GLY A 400 1.00 -7.77 10.67
CA GLY A 400 1.69 -9.06 10.85
C GLY A 400 2.16 -9.33 12.27
N ILE A 401 1.29 -9.03 13.24
CA ILE A 401 1.47 -9.29 14.67
C ILE A 401 0.67 -10.52 15.17
N GLY A 402 -0.01 -11.25 14.28
CA GLY A 402 -0.78 -12.44 14.61
C GLY A 402 -1.87 -12.76 13.57
N THR A 403 -2.26 -14.04 13.46
CA THR A 403 -3.28 -14.51 12.49
C THR A 403 -4.69 -14.00 12.76
N GLU A 404 -4.96 -13.57 13.99
CA GLU A 404 -6.26 -13.06 14.43
C GLU A 404 -6.58 -11.69 13.84
N ARG A 405 -5.57 -10.94 13.38
CA ARG A 405 -5.76 -9.66 12.72
C ARG A 405 -6.22 -9.85 11.28
N PHE A 406 -7.25 -9.13 10.86
CA PHE A 406 -7.73 -9.22 9.48
C PHE A 406 -6.71 -8.69 8.46
N ASP A 407 -5.81 -7.80 8.86
CA ASP A 407 -4.77 -7.17 8.03
C ASP A 407 -3.36 -7.70 8.36
N HIS A 408 -3.26 -8.95 8.80
CA HIS A 408 -1.98 -9.54 9.23
C HIS A 408 -1.01 -9.83 8.08
N THR A 409 -1.51 -10.26 6.93
CA THR A 409 -0.68 -10.65 5.79
C THR A 409 -0.42 -9.45 4.89
N TRP A 410 -1.46 -8.89 4.29
CA TRP A 410 -1.32 -7.84 3.29
C TRP A 410 -2.33 -6.73 3.51
N THR A 411 -1.95 -5.56 3.03
CA THR A 411 -2.79 -4.37 2.98
C THR A 411 -2.69 -3.75 1.60
N GLY A 412 -3.81 -3.39 1.01
CA GLY A 412 -3.84 -2.81 -0.33
C GLY A 412 -5.12 -2.04 -0.60
N TRP A 413 -5.33 -1.66 -1.86
CA TRP A 413 -6.53 -0.93 -2.31
C TRP A 413 -6.89 0.28 -1.42
N PRO A 414 -5.95 1.20 -1.13
CA PRO A 414 -6.23 2.32 -0.23
C PRO A 414 -7.20 3.33 -0.84
N ARG A 415 -8.08 3.86 0.01
CA ARG A 415 -9.00 4.95 -0.29
C ARG A 415 -8.99 5.94 0.85
N MET A 416 -8.58 7.19 0.62
CA MET A 416 -8.68 8.23 1.63
C MET A 416 -9.87 9.14 1.37
N VAL A 417 -10.58 9.52 2.43
CA VAL A 417 -11.55 10.62 2.46
C VAL A 417 -11.08 11.63 3.50
N VAL A 418 -11.09 12.92 3.17
CA VAL A 418 -10.76 14.00 4.11
C VAL A 418 -12.05 14.65 4.60
N LYS A 419 -12.27 14.62 5.92
CA LYS A 419 -13.44 15.25 6.56
C LYS A 419 -13.04 15.80 7.93
N ASP A 420 -13.44 17.04 8.21
CA ASP A 420 -13.25 17.71 9.50
C ASP A 420 -11.80 17.70 10.02
N GLY A 421 -10.83 17.88 9.11
CA GLY A 421 -9.40 17.88 9.43
C GLY A 421 -8.81 16.50 9.73
N LEU A 422 -9.55 15.42 9.48
CA LEU A 422 -9.13 14.03 9.61
C LEU A 422 -9.12 13.35 8.22
N GLY A 423 -8.08 12.58 7.95
CA GLY A 423 -8.04 11.62 6.85
C GLY A 423 -8.53 10.26 7.33
N TYR A 424 -9.57 9.75 6.68
CA TYR A 424 -10.12 8.40 6.84
C TYR A 424 -9.53 7.52 5.75
N VAL A 425 -8.54 6.69 6.08
CA VAL A 425 -7.84 5.81 5.15
C VAL A 425 -8.46 4.42 5.24
N PHE A 426 -9.35 4.13 4.30
CA PHE A 426 -9.88 2.79 4.06
C PHE A 426 -8.86 1.96 3.29
N TYR A 427 -8.84 0.66 3.53
CA TYR A 427 -7.92 -0.26 2.89
C TYR A 427 -8.49 -1.67 2.92
N THR A 428 -7.96 -2.55 2.08
CA THR A 428 -8.25 -3.99 2.15
C THR A 428 -7.24 -4.67 3.06
N GLY A 429 -7.72 -5.52 3.97
CA GLY A 429 -6.93 -6.53 4.68
C GLY A 429 -7.62 -7.88 4.59
N ASN A 430 -6.95 -8.91 4.05
CA ASN A 430 -7.53 -10.25 3.81
C ASN A 430 -8.99 -10.23 3.31
N ALA A 431 -9.24 -9.50 2.22
CA ALA A 431 -10.54 -9.42 1.54
C ALA A 431 -11.67 -8.76 2.37
N GLN A 432 -11.32 -7.94 3.36
CA GLN A 432 -12.24 -7.14 4.19
C GLN A 432 -11.82 -5.68 4.18
N VAL A 433 -12.73 -4.76 4.51
CA VAL A 433 -12.46 -3.32 4.55
C VAL A 433 -12.04 -2.90 5.96
N GLY A 434 -10.81 -2.40 6.08
CA GLY A 434 -10.28 -1.74 7.26
C GLY A 434 -10.41 -0.22 7.19
N LEU A 435 -10.26 0.42 8.35
CA LEU A 435 -10.14 1.87 8.48
C LEU A 435 -9.01 2.21 9.46
N ARG A 436 -8.14 3.14 9.07
CA ARG A 436 -7.26 3.89 9.96
C ARG A 436 -7.47 5.38 9.74
N THR A 437 -7.24 6.18 10.77
CA THR A 437 -7.50 7.63 10.75
C THR A 437 -6.28 8.42 11.15
N ILE A 438 -6.04 9.55 10.49
CA ILE A 438 -4.89 10.42 10.76
C ILE A 438 -5.29 11.90 10.67
N PRO A 439 -4.92 12.76 11.63
CA PRO A 439 -5.12 14.20 11.49
C PRO A 439 -4.36 14.71 10.26
N ILE A 440 -5.01 15.51 9.41
CA ILE A 440 -4.39 16.02 8.18
C ILE A 440 -3.11 16.80 8.47
N ARG A 441 -3.11 17.61 9.55
CA ARG A 441 -1.90 18.31 10.02
C ARG A 441 -0.71 17.39 10.30
N ARG A 442 -0.96 16.13 10.69
CA ARG A 442 0.08 15.12 10.86
C ARG A 442 0.45 14.54 9.52
N LEU A 443 -0.51 14.11 8.70
CA LEU A 443 -0.27 13.50 7.38
C LEU A 443 0.63 14.34 6.46
N VAL A 444 0.50 15.67 6.51
CA VAL A 444 1.29 16.59 5.66
C VAL A 444 2.69 16.90 6.21
N ASP A 445 2.94 16.58 7.48
CA ASP A 445 4.25 16.75 8.12
C ASP A 445 5.07 15.46 7.92
N TRP A 446 5.97 15.47 6.94
CA TRP A 446 6.80 14.30 6.63
C TRP A 446 8.08 14.25 7.47
N GLU A 447 8.42 15.35 8.15
CA GLU A 447 9.59 15.40 9.03
C GLU A 447 9.36 14.56 10.28
N SER A 448 8.12 14.55 10.79
CA SER A 448 7.75 13.81 12.00
C SER A 448 6.44 13.06 11.86
N GLU A 449 6.39 11.83 12.38
CA GLU A 449 5.12 11.12 12.61
C GLU A 449 4.49 11.48 13.96
N GLY A 450 5.13 12.35 14.76
CA GLY A 450 4.66 12.76 16.08
C GLY A 450 4.97 11.79 17.21
N GLY A 451 5.91 10.86 17.01
CA GLY A 451 6.39 9.95 18.06
C GLY A 451 7.54 10.52 18.89
N GLU A 452 8.03 9.70 19.81
CA GLU A 452 9.08 10.06 20.78
C GLU A 452 10.43 9.54 20.31
N THR A 453 11.47 10.39 20.40
CA THR A 453 12.85 10.02 20.11
C THR A 453 13.62 9.76 21.41
N PHE A 454 14.23 8.59 21.50
CA PHE A 454 15.09 8.19 22.61
C PHE A 454 16.54 8.10 22.14
N ARG A 455 17.45 8.69 22.90
CA ARG A 455 18.89 8.53 22.71
C ARG A 455 19.39 7.34 23.51
N ILE A 456 20.03 6.38 22.84
CA ILE A 456 20.63 5.20 23.47
C ILE A 456 22.12 5.45 23.76
N VAL A 457 22.82 6.17 22.85
CA VAL A 457 24.23 6.63 22.98
C VAL A 457 24.35 8.07 22.54
#